data_AF-A0A2N7R627-F1
#
_entry.id   AF-A0A2N7R627-F1
#
_cell.length_a   1.000
_cell.length_b   1.000
_cell.length_c   1.000
_cell.angle_alpha   90.00
_cell.angle_beta   90.00
_cell.angle_gamma   90.00
#
_symmetry.space_group_name_H-M   'P 1'
#
loop_
_entity.id
_entity.type
_entity.pdbx_description
1 polymer ?
#
loop_
_entity_poly.entity_id
_entity_poly.type
_entity_poly.pdbx_seq_one_letter_code
_entity_poly.pdbx_strand_id
1 'polypeptide(L)'
;MSIYELSEKYAARFGSPSMNSVGLEEFIQVLELVAIKNKGFFIFKVDGERECNIYTFVLNMSTSNSVVIRKDTDSVREGMEYFFSELERLGIYP
;
A
#
# COMPACT_ATOMS: atom_id res chain seq x y z
N MET A 1 17.08 -0.49 -6.98
CA MET A 1 16.16 -1.49 -6.42
C MET A 1 14.84 -1.35 -7.16
N SER A 2 14.32 -2.45 -7.70
CA SER A 2 13.04 -2.47 -8.42
C SER A 2 11.86 -2.27 -7.47
N ILE A 3 10.67 -1.97 -8.01
CA ILE A 3 9.42 -1.89 -7.24
C ILE A 3 9.20 -3.20 -6.48
N TYR A 4 9.35 -4.32 -7.18
CA TYR A 4 9.18 -5.65 -6.62
C TYR A 4 10.16 -5.94 -5.46
N GLU A 5 11.44 -5.61 -5.62
CA GLU A 5 12.45 -5.79 -4.56
C GLU A 5 12.12 -4.95 -3.31
N LEU A 6 11.64 -3.72 -3.49
CA LEU A 6 11.23 -2.85 -2.38
C LEU A 6 9.97 -3.39 -1.69
N SER A 7 8.99 -3.88 -2.45
CA SER A 7 7.77 -4.45 -1.89
C SER A 7 8.03 -5.75 -1.14
N GLU A 8 8.90 -6.62 -1.66
CA GLU A 8 9.37 -7.84 -0.99
C GLU A 8 10.05 -7.50 0.34
N LYS A 9 10.94 -6.51 0.33
CA LYS A 9 11.64 -6.06 1.54
C LYS A 9 10.67 -5.52 2.59
N TYR A 10 9.65 -4.78 2.17
CA TYR A 10 8.62 -4.28 3.08
C TYR A 10 7.80 -5.44 3.66
N ALA A 11 7.31 -6.36 2.82
CA ALA A 11 6.54 -7.53 3.24
C ALA A 11 7.30 -8.39 4.28
N ALA A 12 8.60 -8.60 4.06
CA ALA A 12 9.45 -9.34 4.99
C ALA A 12 9.51 -8.73 6.41
N ARG A 13 9.33 -7.40 6.56
CA ARG A 13 9.31 -6.74 7.87
C ARG A 13 8.09 -7.11 8.72
N PHE A 14 7.02 -7.59 8.09
CA PHE A 14 5.78 -8.01 8.73
C PHE A 14 5.67 -9.53 8.87
N GLY A 15 6.76 -10.25 8.57
CA GLY A 15 6.80 -11.71 8.68
C GLY A 15 6.20 -12.45 7.47
N SER A 16 5.81 -11.72 6.42
CA SER A 16 5.35 -12.32 5.17
C SER A 16 6.55 -12.85 4.37
N PRO A 17 6.55 -14.13 3.94
CA PRO A 17 7.70 -14.74 3.26
C PRO A 17 7.93 -14.19 1.84
N SER A 18 6.91 -13.60 1.22
CA SER A 18 7.02 -12.87 -0.04
C SER A 18 5.89 -11.85 -0.19
N MET A 19 6.03 -10.91 -1.12
CA MET A 19 4.94 -10.02 -1.49
C MET A 19 3.74 -10.79 -2.08
N ASN A 20 4.00 -11.92 -2.74
CA ASN A 20 2.96 -12.79 -3.31
C ASN A 20 2.09 -13.48 -2.26
N SER A 21 2.61 -13.71 -1.05
CA SER A 21 1.84 -14.31 0.05
C SER A 21 1.00 -13.28 0.81
N VAL A 22 1.28 -11.98 0.65
CA VAL A 22 0.51 -10.93 1.32
C VAL A 22 -0.92 -10.93 0.75
N GLY A 23 -1.87 -11.18 1.64
CA GLY A 23 -3.30 -11.08 1.36
C GLY A 23 -3.78 -9.63 1.37
N LEU A 24 -4.90 -9.35 0.69
CA LEU A 24 -5.48 -8.00 0.69
C LEU A 24 -5.85 -7.53 2.11
N GLU A 25 -6.37 -8.43 2.95
CA GLU A 25 -6.73 -8.10 4.33
C GLU A 25 -5.51 -7.71 5.17
N GLU A 26 -4.45 -8.50 5.14
CA GLU A 26 -3.17 -8.21 5.82
C GLU A 26 -2.61 -6.86 5.34
N PHE A 27 -2.64 -6.62 4.04
CA PHE A 27 -2.22 -5.34 3.45
C PHE A 27 -3.02 -4.15 3.97
N ILE A 28 -4.36 -4.27 4.01
CA ILE A 28 -5.24 -3.21 4.54
C ILE A 28 -4.90 -2.95 6.02
N GLN A 29 -4.75 -3.98 6.84
CA GLN A 29 -4.38 -3.85 8.25
C GLN A 29 -3.05 -3.11 8.43
N VAL A 30 -2.04 -3.44 7.62
CA VAL A 30 -0.74 -2.73 7.63
C VAL A 30 -0.91 -1.26 7.28
N LEU A 31 -1.68 -0.92 6.24
CA LEU A 31 -1.89 0.47 5.85
C LEU A 31 -2.72 1.27 6.85
N GLU A 32 -3.68 0.64 7.51
CA GLU A 32 -4.44 1.24 8.62
C GLU A 32 -3.51 1.58 9.79
N LEU A 33 -2.60 0.68 10.18
CA LEU A 33 -1.63 0.95 11.24
C LEU A 33 -0.67 2.09 10.86
N VAL A 34 -0.15 2.09 9.63
CA VAL A 34 0.67 3.20 9.12
C VAL A 34 -0.10 4.52 9.18
N ALA A 35 -1.35 4.53 8.72
CA ALA A 35 -2.19 5.71 8.75
C ALA A 35 -2.42 6.22 10.18
N ILE A 36 -2.79 5.34 11.12
CA ILE A 36 -3.03 5.68 12.53
C ILE A 36 -1.78 6.31 13.16
N LYS A 37 -0.62 5.65 13.00
CA LYS A 37 0.65 6.14 13.56
C LYS A 37 1.04 7.51 13.00
N ASN A 38 0.69 7.78 11.74
CA ASN A 38 0.99 9.02 11.05
C ASN A 38 -0.16 10.04 11.05
N LYS A 39 -1.17 9.85 11.92
CA LYS A 39 -2.37 10.69 12.06
C LYS A 39 -3.03 10.97 10.70
N GLY A 40 -3.17 9.93 9.90
CA GLY A 40 -3.64 9.96 8.53
C GLY A 40 -4.83 9.03 8.31
N PHE A 41 -5.06 8.68 7.05
CA PHE A 41 -6.11 7.74 6.66
C PHE A 41 -5.70 6.93 5.44
N PHE A 42 -6.28 5.74 5.31
CA PHE A 42 -6.19 4.90 4.13
C PHE A 42 -7.57 4.73 3.49
N ILE A 43 -7.63 4.78 2.16
CA ILE A 43 -8.84 4.54 1.37
C ILE A 43 -8.51 3.50 0.31
N PHE A 44 -9.35 2.47 0.25
CA PHE A 44 -9.42 1.54 -0.87
C PHE A 44 -10.81 1.63 -1.50
N LYS A 45 -10.88 2.06 -2.76
CA LYS A 45 -12.13 2.17 -3.53
C LYS A 45 -12.08 1.17 -4.70
N VAL A 46 -13.20 0.50 -4.91
CA VAL A 46 -13.48 -0.30 -6.11
C VAL A 46 -14.51 0.45 -6.95
N ASP A 47 -14.18 0.75 -8.20
CA ASP A 47 -15.10 1.34 -9.18
C ASP A 47 -15.53 0.23 -10.16
N GLY A 48 -16.75 -0.26 -9.99
CA GLY A 48 -17.32 -1.40 -10.73
C GLY A 48 -18.27 -1.01 -11.87
N GLU A 49 -18.46 0.29 -12.13
CA GLU A 49 -19.38 0.77 -13.18
C GLU A 49 -18.70 0.92 -14.55
N ARG A 50 -17.41 0.63 -14.64
CA ARG A 50 -16.60 0.75 -15.88
C ARG A 50 -16.39 -0.61 -16.53
N GLU A 51 -16.03 -0.60 -17.82
CA GLU A 51 -15.73 -1.83 -18.58
C GLU A 51 -14.55 -2.64 -17.99
N CYS A 52 -13.67 -1.97 -17.24
CA CYS A 52 -12.59 -2.61 -16.47
C CYS A 52 -12.73 -2.28 -14.99
N ASN A 53 -12.38 -3.22 -14.11
CA ASN A 53 -12.26 -2.94 -12.68
C ASN A 53 -11.21 -1.85 -12.47
N ILE A 54 -11.57 -0.76 -11.79
CA ILE A 54 -10.59 0.25 -11.37
C ILE A 54 -10.52 0.26 -9.85
N TYR A 55 -9.31 0.04 -9.34
CA TYR A 55 -8.96 0.09 -7.95
C TYR A 55 -8.21 1.39 -7.66
N THR A 56 -8.69 2.14 -6.69
CA THR A 56 -8.02 3.35 -6.19
C THR A 56 -7.55 3.10 -4.76
N PHE A 57 -6.25 3.23 -4.56
CA PHE A 57 -5.60 3.19 -3.25
C PHE A 57 -5.10 4.59 -2.91
N VAL A 58 -5.38 5.06 -1.69
CA VAL A 58 -4.89 6.35 -1.18
C VAL A 58 -4.43 6.18 0.26
N LEU A 59 -3.20 6.56 0.57
CA LEU A 59 -2.70 6.71 1.94
C LEU A 59 -2.28 8.17 2.14
N ASN A 60 -2.92 8.84 3.07
CA ASN A 60 -2.55 10.17 3.54
C ASN A 60 -1.85 10.05 4.89
N MET A 61 -0.76 10.80 5.08
CA MET A 61 0.00 10.84 6.32
C MET A 61 0.32 12.29 6.69
N SER A 62 -0.34 12.81 7.73
CA SER A 62 -0.25 14.24 8.07
C SER A 62 1.06 14.60 8.80
N THR A 63 1.59 13.71 9.63
CA THR A 63 2.81 13.97 10.43
C THR A 63 4.11 13.74 9.67
N SER A 64 4.06 13.03 8.56
CA SER A 64 5.22 12.71 7.72
C SER A 64 5.26 13.63 6.50
N ASN A 65 5.45 14.94 6.71
CA ASN A 65 5.56 15.95 5.66
C ASN A 65 4.37 16.01 4.67
N SER A 66 3.14 15.69 5.12
CA SER A 66 1.96 15.65 4.24
C SER A 66 2.10 14.69 3.04
N VAL A 67 2.79 13.56 3.23
CA VAL A 67 2.91 12.54 2.18
C VAL A 67 1.52 11.97 1.84
N VAL A 68 1.22 11.97 0.55
CA VAL A 68 0.06 11.28 -0.04
C VAL A 68 0.56 10.30 -1.08
N ILE A 69 0.34 9.01 -0.82
CA ILE A 69 0.60 7.94 -1.79
C ILE A 69 -0.74 7.60 -2.43
N ARG A 70 -0.81 7.64 -3.76
CA ARG A 70 -2.02 7.31 -4.52
C ARG A 70 -1.68 6.44 -5.72
N LYS A 71 -2.47 5.41 -5.95
CA LYS A 71 -2.39 4.57 -7.14
C LYS A 71 -3.78 4.21 -7.63
N ASP A 72 -4.02 4.48 -8.90
CA ASP A 72 -5.15 3.94 -9.66
C ASP A 72 -4.59 2.79 -10.54
N THR A 73 -5.24 1.62 -10.51
CA THR A 73 -4.82 0.42 -11.25
C THR A 73 -6.01 -0.51 -11.51
N ASP A 74 -5.91 -1.38 -12.50
CA ASP A 74 -6.84 -2.47 -12.76
C ASP A 74 -6.41 -3.80 -12.09
N SER A 75 -5.29 -3.79 -11.36
CA SER A 75 -4.73 -4.94 -10.65
C SER A 75 -4.51 -4.62 -9.17
N VAL A 76 -5.26 -5.30 -8.30
CA VAL A 76 -5.07 -5.22 -6.85
C VAL A 76 -3.62 -5.53 -6.47
N ARG A 77 -3.01 -6.54 -7.10
CA ARG A 77 -1.63 -6.95 -6.82
C ARG A 77 -0.62 -5.85 -7.15
N GLU A 78 -0.76 -5.22 -8.31
CA GLU A 78 0.11 -4.09 -8.71
C GLU A 78 -0.04 -2.93 -7.73
N GLY A 79 -1.28 -2.64 -7.29
CA GLY A 79 -1.55 -1.61 -6.28
C GLY A 79 -0.85 -1.91 -4.95
N MET A 80 -0.92 -3.15 -4.48
CA MET A 80 -0.27 -3.58 -3.24
C MET A 80 1.26 -3.48 -3.32
N GLU A 81 1.85 -3.97 -4.41
CA GLU A 81 3.30 -3.91 -4.66
C GLU A 81 3.78 -2.46 -4.67
N TYR A 82 3.06 -1.59 -5.38
CA TYR A 82 3.37 -0.17 -5.44
C TYR A 82 3.40 0.46 -4.04
N PHE A 83 2.37 0.25 -3.22
CA PHE A 83 2.29 0.84 -1.88
C PHE A 83 3.41 0.38 -0.96
N PHE A 84 3.68 -0.93 -0.90
CA PHE A 84 4.77 -1.46 -0.08
C PHE A 84 6.14 -0.95 -0.57
N SER A 85 6.31 -0.79 -1.89
CA SER A 85 7.54 -0.22 -2.45
C SER A 85 7.76 1.24 -2.06
N GLU A 86 6.71 2.06 -2.06
CA GLU A 86 6.78 3.47 -1.68
C GLU A 86 7.00 3.63 -0.17
N LEU A 87 6.37 2.81 0.66
CA LEU A 87 6.59 2.82 2.11
C LEU A 87 8.03 2.45 2.47
N GLU A 88 8.62 1.42 1.84
CA GLU A 88 10.04 1.10 2.05
C GLU A 88 10.96 2.22 1.56
N ARG A 89 10.64 2.83 0.40
CA ARG A 89 11.41 3.96 -0.15
C ARG A 89 11.41 5.17 0.80
N LEU A 90 10.28 5.42 1.45
CA LEU A 90 10.08 6.52 2.38
C LEU A 90 10.53 6.18 3.82
N GLY A 91 10.86 4.92 4.10
CA GLY A 91 11.23 4.45 5.43
C GLY A 91 10.09 4.55 6.45
N ILE A 92 8.85 4.40 5.98
CA ILE A 92 7.63 4.53 6.79
C ILE A 92 7.16 3.14 7.19
N TYR A 93 6.94 2.92 8.48
CA TYR A 93 6.54 1.62 9.03
C TYR A 93 5.37 1.78 10.01
N PRO A 94 4.50 0.76 10.17
CA PRO A 94 3.42 0.70 11.17
C PRO A 94 3.84 1.07 12.58
#